data_AF-A0A248TIN8-F1
#
_entry.id   AF-A0A248TIN8-F1
#
_cell.length_a   1.000
_cell.length_b   1.000
_cell.length_c   1.000
_cell.angle_alpha   90.00
_cell.angle_beta   90.00
_cell.angle_gamma   90.00
#
_symmetry.space_group_name_H-M   'P 1'
#
loop_
_entity.id
_entity.type
_entity.pdbx_description
1 polymer ?
#
loop_
_entity_poly.entity_id
_entity_poly.type
_entity_poly.pdbx_seq_one_letter_code
_entity_poly.pdbx_strand_id
1 'polypeptide(L)'
;MISLVITIGRLLSAVYRAMKEPVFKSLLTTLLFILFSGTMFYHNQEGWNWIDSFYYAFVSLIPSSVNTGLVPDTTISKWFTILYLVVGVGVMLMLLVTIGQAVIKFEKKEDQKRHK
;
A
#
# COMPACT_ATOMS: atom_id res chain seq x y z
N MET A 1 29.76 10.56 -2.42
CA MET A 1 28.79 9.97 -3.39
C MET A 1 28.71 8.45 -3.27
N ILE A 2 29.82 7.72 -3.13
CA ILE A 2 29.84 6.25 -2.95
C ILE A 2 29.08 5.79 -1.68
N SER A 3 29.16 6.54 -0.58
CA SER A 3 28.43 6.20 0.66
C SER A 3 26.91 6.18 0.48
N LEU A 4 26.35 7.14 -0.27
CA LEU A 4 24.92 7.22 -0.54
C LEU A 4 24.39 6.00 -1.31
N VAL A 5 25.15 5.54 -2.31
CA VAL A 5 24.77 4.37 -3.12
C VAL A 5 24.74 3.10 -2.28
N ILE A 6 25.69 2.94 -1.35
CA ILE A 6 25.74 1.78 -0.44
C ILE A 6 24.58 1.82 0.56
N THR A 7 24.25 3.00 1.10
CA THR A 7 23.10 3.18 2.01
C THR A 7 21.78 2.87 1.30
N ILE A 8 21.60 3.32 0.06
CA ILE A 8 20.41 3.01 -0.75
C ILE A 8 20.30 1.51 -1.01
N GLY A 9 21.39 0.85 -1.41
CA GLY A 9 21.38 -0.60 -1.64
C GLY A 9 21.06 -1.40 -0.37
N ARG A 10 21.53 -0.94 0.79
CA ARG A 10 21.18 -1.53 2.09
C ARG A 10 19.70 -1.35 2.43
N LEU A 11 19.16 -0.14 2.25
CA LEU A 11 17.74 0.14 2.47
C LEU A 11 16.84 -0.69 1.54
N LEU A 12 17.19 -0.83 0.27
CA LEU A 12 16.46 -1.69 -0.66
C LEU A 12 16.51 -3.16 -0.26
N SER A 13 17.69 -3.66 0.15
CA SER A 13 17.85 -5.04 0.63
C SER A 13 17.07 -5.30 1.93
N ALA A 14 16.97 -4.27 2.76
CA ALA A 14 16.22 -4.27 4.00
C ALA A 14 14.71 -4.37 3.75
N VAL A 15 14.18 -3.49 2.89
CA VAL A 15 12.79 -3.56 2.41
C VAL A 15 12.52 -4.93 1.78
N TYR A 16 13.41 -5.42 0.91
CA TYR A 16 13.25 -6.73 0.27
C TYR A 16 13.21 -7.89 1.28
N ARG A 17 14.00 -7.85 2.35
CA ARG A 17 13.93 -8.85 3.42
C ARG A 17 12.64 -8.74 4.23
N ALA A 18 12.16 -7.53 4.49
CA ALA A 18 10.86 -7.31 5.12
C ALA A 18 9.71 -7.88 4.28
N MET A 19 9.81 -7.76 2.95
CA MET A 19 8.84 -8.35 2.02
C MET A 19 8.82 -9.89 2.03
N LYS A 20 9.81 -10.55 2.64
CA LYS A 20 9.83 -12.02 2.76
C LYS A 20 9.10 -12.54 4.00
N GLU A 21 8.74 -11.69 4.95
CA GLU A 21 7.98 -12.09 6.13
C GLU A 21 6.60 -12.64 5.72
N PRO A 22 6.15 -13.77 6.29
CA PRO A 22 4.89 -14.40 5.90
C PRO A 22 3.68 -13.47 6.14
N VAL A 23 3.73 -12.65 7.19
CA VAL A 23 2.71 -11.64 7.50
C VAL A 23 2.64 -10.59 6.41
N PHE A 24 3.79 -10.06 5.96
CA PHE A 24 3.84 -9.06 4.89
C PHE A 24 3.26 -9.61 3.58
N LYS A 25 3.62 -10.85 3.22
CA LYS A 25 3.08 -11.50 2.02
C LYS A 25 1.57 -11.66 2.10
N SER A 26 1.04 -12.09 3.25
CA SER A 26 -0.40 -12.26 3.46
C SER A 26 -1.16 -10.93 3.31
N LEU A 27 -0.65 -9.86 3.92
CA LEU A 27 -1.22 -8.52 3.79
C LEU A 27 -1.16 -8.02 2.35
N LEU A 28 -0.02 -8.18 1.68
CA LEU A 28 0.16 -7.78 0.29
C LEU A 28 -0.79 -8.53 -0.65
N THR A 29 -0.91 -9.86 -0.50
CA THR A 29 -1.83 -10.65 -1.32
C THR A 29 -3.27 -10.23 -1.09
N THR A 30 -3.68 -10.01 0.16
CA THR A 30 -5.02 -9.54 0.50
C THR A 30 -5.29 -8.17 -0.12
N LEU A 31 -4.33 -7.24 -0.02
CA LEU A 31 -4.44 -5.92 -0.64
C LEU A 31 -4.57 -6.01 -2.17
N LEU A 32 -3.79 -6.88 -2.83
CA LEU A 32 -3.89 -7.08 -4.27
C LEU A 32 -5.27 -7.62 -4.69
N PHE A 33 -5.85 -8.54 -3.92
CA PHE A 33 -7.21 -9.02 -4.17
C PHE A 33 -8.25 -7.90 -4.01
N ILE A 34 -8.13 -7.08 -2.97
CA ILE A 34 -9.00 -5.93 -2.73
C ILE A 34 -8.88 -4.94 -3.90
N LEU A 35 -7.67 -4.55 -4.28
CA LEU A 35 -7.41 -3.62 -5.38
C LEU A 35 -7.94 -4.16 -6.72
N PHE A 36 -7.73 -5.45 -7.00
CA PHE A 36 -8.23 -6.07 -8.22
C PHE A 36 -9.77 -6.05 -8.28
N SER A 37 -10.42 -6.41 -7.17
CA SER A 37 -11.87 -6.35 -7.02
C SER A 37 -12.42 -4.92 -7.20
N GLY A 38 -11.82 -3.94 -6.51
CA GLY A 38 -12.19 -2.54 -6.62
C GLY A 38 -12.00 -1.99 -8.05
N THR A 39 -10.87 -2.30 -8.68
CA THR A 39 -10.56 -1.84 -10.05
C THR A 39 -11.59 -2.37 -11.05
N MET A 40 -11.89 -3.67 -11.01
CA MET A 40 -12.93 -4.27 -11.85
C MET A 40 -14.31 -3.63 -11.61
N PHE A 41 -14.65 -3.39 -10.35
CA PHE A 41 -15.93 -2.80 -9.98
C PHE A 41 -16.08 -1.36 -10.51
N TYR A 42 -15.09 -0.49 -10.25
CA TYR A 42 -15.12 0.90 -10.71
C TYR A 42 -15.05 1.01 -12.24
N HIS A 43 -14.29 0.15 -12.91
CA HIS A 43 -14.26 0.11 -14.37
C HIS A 43 -15.65 -0.19 -14.95
N ASN A 44 -16.35 -1.19 -14.39
CA ASN A 44 -17.65 -1.62 -14.89
C ASN A 44 -18.80 -0.67 -14.52
N GLN A 45 -18.79 -0.10 -13.31
CA GLN A 45 -19.91 0.71 -12.81
C GLN A 45 -19.78 2.20 -13.14
N GLU A 46 -18.57 2.76 -13.08
CA GLU A 46 -18.33 4.18 -13.34
C GLU A 46 -17.79 4.44 -14.76
N GLY A 47 -17.44 3.38 -15.51
CA GLY A 47 -16.96 3.49 -16.89
C GLY A 47 -15.57 4.12 -17.03
N TRP A 48 -14.82 4.25 -15.94
CA TRP A 48 -13.47 4.79 -15.95
C TRP A 48 -12.49 3.85 -16.65
N ASN A 49 -11.39 4.36 -17.20
CA ASN A 49 -10.33 3.50 -17.74
C ASN A 49 -9.68 2.65 -16.64
N TRP A 50 -9.13 1.49 -16.99
CA TRP A 50 -8.47 0.57 -16.05
C TRP A 50 -7.46 1.26 -15.12
N ILE A 51 -6.68 2.20 -15.64
CA ILE A 51 -5.67 2.94 -14.88
C ILE A 51 -6.32 3.90 -13.88
N ASP A 52 -7.37 4.60 -14.30
CA ASP A 52 -8.11 5.55 -13.46
C ASP A 52 -8.87 4.81 -12.36
N SER A 53 -9.48 3.67 -12.68
CA SER A 53 -10.13 2.77 -11.72
C SER A 53 -9.13 2.24 -10.69
N PHE A 54 -7.94 1.80 -11.12
CA PHE A 54 -6.90 1.34 -10.22
C PHE A 54 -6.36 2.46 -9.34
N TYR A 55 -6.13 3.64 -9.93
CA TYR A 55 -5.67 4.83 -9.23
C TYR A 55 -6.66 5.24 -8.13
N TYR A 56 -7.96 5.30 -8.44
CA TYR A 56 -9.00 5.59 -7.44
C TYR A 56 -9.07 4.50 -6.36
N ALA A 57 -9.07 3.21 -6.76
CA ALA A 57 -9.12 2.09 -5.83
C ALA A 57 -7.93 2.07 -4.86
N PHE A 58 -6.75 2.49 -5.31
CA PHE A 58 -5.55 2.57 -4.48
C PHE A 58 -5.54 3.81 -3.57
N VAL A 59 -5.80 4.99 -4.14
CA VAL A 59 -5.76 6.26 -3.39
C VAL A 59 -6.85 6.33 -2.33
N SER A 60 -8.03 5.76 -2.59
CA SER A 60 -9.13 5.73 -1.62
C SER A 60 -8.79 4.95 -0.34
N LEU A 61 -7.91 3.94 -0.42
CA LEU A 61 -7.46 3.17 0.75
C LEU A 61 -6.42 3.91 1.61
N ILE A 62 -5.81 4.97 1.07
CA ILE A 62 -4.86 5.79 1.80
C ILE A 62 -5.65 6.97 2.37
N PRO A 63 -5.58 7.25 3.69
CA PRO A 63 -6.19 8.43 4.29
C PRO A 63 -5.41 9.70 3.87
N SER A 64 -5.53 10.03 2.58
CA SER A 64 -4.91 11.16 1.92
C SER A 64 -6.00 12.16 1.54
N SER A 65 -5.70 13.45 1.65
CA SER A 65 -6.58 14.53 1.18
C SER A 65 -6.42 14.80 -0.32
N VAL A 66 -5.89 13.84 -1.09
CA VAL A 66 -5.63 14.01 -2.52
C VAL A 66 -6.94 13.99 -3.27
N ASN A 67 -7.26 15.11 -3.92
CA ASN A 67 -8.38 15.17 -4.84
C ASN A 67 -7.98 14.53 -6.18
N THR A 68 -8.52 13.35 -6.46
CA THR A 68 -8.28 12.62 -7.71
C THR A 68 -9.12 13.17 -8.87
N GLY A 69 -10.14 13.99 -8.60
CA GLY A 69 -11.16 14.37 -9.59
C GLY A 69 -12.10 13.24 -10.00
N LEU A 70 -11.91 12.03 -9.43
CA LEU A 70 -12.74 10.85 -9.67
C LEU A 70 -13.60 10.60 -8.44
N VAL A 71 -14.92 10.71 -8.58
CA VAL A 71 -15.87 10.50 -7.50
C VAL A 71 -16.94 9.53 -7.99
N PRO A 72 -17.25 8.45 -7.24
CA PRO A 72 -18.30 7.52 -7.63
C PRO A 72 -19.65 8.25 -7.65
N ASP A 73 -20.28 8.30 -8.81
CA ASP A 73 -21.54 9.02 -8.98
C ASP A 73 -22.75 8.13 -8.66
N THR A 74 -22.63 6.84 -8.97
CA THR A 74 -23.73 5.89 -8.81
C THR A 74 -23.98 5.52 -7.35
N THR A 75 -25.25 5.32 -6.98
CA THR A 75 -25.64 4.90 -5.62
C THR A 75 -25.01 3.57 -5.21
N ILE A 76 -24.89 2.64 -6.15
CA ILE A 76 -24.31 1.31 -5.92
C ILE A 76 -22.81 1.45 -5.63
N SER A 77 -22.08 2.26 -6.41
CA SER A 77 -20.65 2.48 -6.16
C SER A 77 -20.38 3.20 -4.85
N LYS A 78 -21.27 4.08 -4.39
CA LYS A 78 -21.15 4.72 -3.06
C LYS A 78 -21.23 3.68 -1.94
N TRP A 79 -22.22 2.78 -1.97
CA TRP A 79 -22.34 1.71 -0.99
C TRP A 79 -21.16 0.73 -1.05
N PHE A 80 -20.74 0.35 -2.25
CA PHE A 80 -19.55 -0.47 -2.43
C PHE A 80 -18.31 0.20 -1.82
N THR A 81 -18.12 1.50 -2.09
CA THR A 81 -16.97 2.26 -1.59
C THR A 81 -16.96 2.31 -0.06
N ILE A 82 -18.12 2.46 0.60
CA ILE A 82 -18.20 2.42 2.07
C ILE A 82 -17.68 1.08 2.61
N LEU A 83 -18.16 -0.04 2.07
CA LEU A 83 -17.71 -1.38 2.50
C LEU A 83 -16.24 -1.64 2.15
N TYR A 84 -15.84 -1.22 0.95
CA TYR A 84 -14.48 -1.32 0.44
C TYR A 84 -13.48 -0.60 1.35
N LEU A 85 -13.81 0.62 1.79
CA LEU A 85 -12.96 1.41 2.68
C LEU A 85 -12.82 0.78 4.07
N VAL A 86 -13.91 0.26 4.66
CA VAL A 86 -13.86 -0.38 5.99
C VAL A 86 -12.87 -1.53 6.02
N VAL A 87 -12.83 -2.35 4.97
CA VAL A 87 -11.92 -3.50 4.89
C VAL A 87 -10.52 -3.08 4.41
N GLY A 88 -10.45 -2.33 3.31
CA GLY A 88 -9.19 -2.04 2.65
C GLY A 88 -8.30 -1.07 3.39
N VAL A 89 -8.86 -0.06 4.08
CA VAL A 89 -8.07 0.90 4.86
C VAL A 89 -7.33 0.19 5.99
N GLY A 90 -8.00 -0.76 6.67
CA GLY A 90 -7.35 -1.55 7.74
C GLY A 90 -6.16 -2.37 7.23
N VAL A 91 -6.32 -3.06 6.09
CA VAL A 91 -5.24 -3.83 5.46
C VAL A 91 -4.10 -2.93 5.02
N MET A 92 -4.42 -1.79 4.39
CA MET A 92 -3.44 -0.82 3.92
C MET A 92 -2.64 -0.22 5.09
N LEU A 93 -3.30 0.17 6.17
CA LEU A 93 -2.65 0.68 7.38
C LEU A 93 -1.72 -0.36 8.01
N MET A 94 -2.17 -1.62 8.15
CA MET A 94 -1.29 -2.68 8.66
C MET A 94 -0.06 -2.89 7.78
N LEU A 95 -0.21 -2.82 6.46
CA LEU A 95 0.91 -2.94 5.53
C LEU A 95 1.91 -1.80 5.73
N LEU A 96 1.44 -0.56 5.82
CA LEU A 96 2.28 0.62 6.07
C LEU A 96 3.01 0.54 7.41
N VAL A 97 2.33 0.14 8.48
CA VAL A 97 2.94 -0.07 9.81
C VAL A 97 4.00 -1.15 9.75
N THR A 98 3.73 -2.27 9.07
CA THR A 98 4.70 -3.37 8.92
C THR A 98 5.96 -2.91 8.19
N ILE A 99 5.81 -2.09 7.14
CA ILE A 99 6.94 -1.48 6.43
C ILE A 99 7.72 -0.55 7.37
N GLY A 100 7.03 0.34 8.08
CA GLY A 100 7.65 1.27 9.02
C GLY A 100 8.43 0.55 10.13
N GLN A 101 7.85 -0.49 10.72
CA GLN A 101 8.52 -1.32 11.71
C GLN A 101 9.75 -2.03 11.15
N ALA A 102 9.68 -2.51 9.91
CA ALA A 102 10.83 -3.12 9.26
C ALA A 102 11.97 -2.10 9.12
N VAL A 103 11.71 -0.89 8.64
CA VAL A 103 12.71 0.18 8.51
C VAL A 103 13.37 0.49 9.86
N ILE A 104 12.58 0.69 10.92
CA ILE A 104 13.09 0.96 12.28
C ILE A 104 13.96 -0.20 12.79
N LYS A 105 13.54 -1.45 12.55
CA LYS A 105 14.31 -2.64 12.94
C LYS A 105 15.65 -2.72 12.22
N PHE A 106 15.74 -2.24 10.98
CA PHE A 106 16.99 -2.17 10.24
C PHE A 106 17.93 -1.10 10.78
N GLU A 107 17.43 0.10 11.07
CA GLU A 107 18.23 1.18 11.69
C GLU A 107 18.82 0.73 13.03
N LYS A 108 17.99 0.17 13.93
CA LYS A 108 18.44 -0.32 15.24
C LYS A 108 19.54 -1.40 15.13
N LYS A 109 19.48 -2.24 14.09
CA LYS A 109 20.49 -3.29 13.85
C LYS A 109 21.79 -2.71 13.29
N GLU A 110 21.73 -1.59 12.60
CA GLU A 110 22.90 -0.88 12.05
C GLU A 110 23.64 -0.12 13.17
N ASP A 111 22.92 0.55 14.07
CA ASP A 111 23.50 1.21 15.25
C ASP A 111 24.24 0.22 16.16
N GLN A 112 23.64 -0.95 16.45
CA GLN A 112 24.29 -1.98 17.24
C GLN A 112 25.58 -2.55 16.61
N LYS A 113 25.70 -2.53 15.27
CA LYS A 113 26.91 -2.95 14.57
C LYS A 113 28.00 -1.88 14.55
N ARG A 114 27.64 -0.61 14.78
CA ARG A 114 28.57 0.53 14.77
C ARG A 114 29.23 0.74 16.14
N HIS A 115 28.61 0.23 17.20
CA HIS A 115 29.10 0.26 18.58
C HIS A 115 29.79 -1.05 19.04
N LYS A 116 30.05 -1.97 18.10
CA LYS A 116 30.95 -3.13 18.28
C LYS A 116 32.15 -2.95 17.37
#